data_AF-A0A1C3E6A7-F1
#
_entry.id   AF-A0A1C3E6A7-F1
#
_cell.length_a   1.000
_cell.length_b   1.000
_cell.length_c   1.000
_cell.angle_alpha   90.00
_cell.angle_beta   90.00
_cell.angle_gamma   90.00
#
_symmetry.space_group_name_H-M   'P 1'
#
loop_
_entity.id
_entity.type
_entity.pdbx_description
1 polymer ?
#
loop_
_entity_poly.entity_id
_entity_poly.type
_entity_poly.pdbx_seq_one_letter_code
_entity_poly.pdbx_strand_id
1 'polypeptide(L)'
;MPVAREESPTVPHPILWNESLESTPQLQKATLLTSDQQAEFLELLTKGASPFGACEKLECSQLQLALTLAQDAEFSEKLKAIKEIQGQNVVAMLYQAALKGNVTARQFWLRHQPPADWRLAASPLEGQDLSDADLFDRCREAGLDFPPELTARLATPDLEA
;
A
#
# COMPACT_ATOMS: atom_id res chain seq x y z
N MET A 1 -58.86 56.52 -2.14
CA MET A 1 -58.78 55.30 -1.33
C MET A 1 -57.31 54.97 -1.09
N PRO A 2 -56.91 54.54 0.12
CA PRO A 2 -55.51 54.38 0.52
C PRO A 2 -55.02 52.93 0.29
N VAL A 3 -53.77 52.72 -0.14
CA VAL A 3 -53.09 51.43 0.06
C VAL A 3 -51.59 51.61 0.28
N ALA A 4 -51.17 51.12 1.45
CA ALA A 4 -49.89 50.59 1.93
C ALA A 4 -48.55 51.23 1.52
N ARG A 5 -47.83 51.70 2.55
CA ARG A 5 -46.37 51.78 2.59
C ARG A 5 -45.82 50.35 2.64
N GLU A 6 -45.01 49.97 1.67
CA GLU A 6 -44.16 48.79 1.78
C GLU A 6 -42.89 49.14 2.55
N GLU A 7 -42.73 48.48 3.69
CA GLU A 7 -41.56 48.55 4.55
C GLU A 7 -40.36 47.92 3.81
N SER A 8 -39.27 48.68 3.69
CA SER A 8 -38.03 48.17 3.12
C SER A 8 -37.39 47.16 4.09
N PRO A 9 -36.90 46.00 3.61
CA PRO A 9 -36.31 44.99 4.46
C PRO A 9 -34.99 45.48 5.06
N THR A 10 -34.92 45.42 6.38
CA THR A 10 -33.73 45.63 7.21
C THR A 10 -32.55 44.83 6.67
N VAL A 11 -31.52 45.55 6.19
CA VAL A 11 -30.22 44.96 5.86
C VAL A 11 -29.63 44.38 7.15
N PRO A 12 -29.29 43.08 7.22
CA PRO A 12 -28.65 42.53 8.39
C PRO A 12 -27.26 43.17 8.56
N HIS A 13 -27.00 43.65 9.77
CA HIS A 13 -25.74 44.27 10.18
C HIS A 13 -24.52 43.42 9.77
N PRO A 14 -23.40 44.04 9.38
CA PRO A 14 -22.18 43.29 9.09
C PRO A 14 -21.74 42.52 10.33
N ILE A 15 -21.49 41.22 10.13
CA ILE A 15 -20.90 40.32 11.13
C ILE A 15 -19.60 40.98 11.60
N LEU A 16 -19.60 41.49 12.83
CA LEU A 16 -18.38 41.84 13.55
C LEU A 16 -17.63 40.53 13.75
N TRP A 17 -16.68 40.25 12.86
CA TRP A 17 -15.68 39.23 13.07
C TRP A 17 -14.92 39.62 14.34
N ASN A 18 -15.24 38.96 15.45
CA ASN A 18 -14.48 39.08 16.68
C ASN A 18 -12.99 38.90 16.34
N GLU A 19 -12.22 39.95 16.62
CA GLU A 19 -10.76 39.97 16.68
C GLU A 19 -10.29 39.05 17.82
N SER A 20 -10.45 37.74 17.64
CA SER A 20 -9.93 36.71 18.55
C SER A 20 -9.29 35.59 17.75
N LEU A 21 -8.54 35.97 16.71
CA LEU A 21 -7.56 35.11 16.03
C LEU A 21 -6.14 35.31 16.57
N GLU A 22 -5.99 35.92 17.75
CA GLU A 22 -4.71 35.99 18.48
C GLU A 22 -4.47 34.69 19.28
N SER A 23 -4.57 33.56 18.60
CA SER A 23 -3.86 32.34 18.95
C SER A 23 -3.64 31.55 17.66
N THR A 24 -3.09 32.21 16.67
CA THR A 24 -2.27 31.51 15.68
C THR A 24 -1.03 31.03 16.44
N PRO A 25 -0.82 29.72 16.63
CA PRO A 25 0.48 29.25 17.10
C PRO A 25 1.48 29.77 16.09
N GLN A 26 2.42 30.57 16.56
CA GLN A 26 3.48 31.18 15.77
C GLN A 26 3.98 30.12 14.78
N LEU A 27 3.91 30.42 13.49
CA LEU A 27 4.66 29.73 12.45
C LEU A 27 6.14 30.00 12.75
N GLN A 28 6.66 29.35 13.79
CA GLN A 28 8.07 29.31 14.10
C GLN A 28 8.71 28.77 12.82
N LYS A 29 9.64 29.54 12.23
CA LYS A 29 10.46 29.08 11.12
C LYS A 29 10.99 27.70 11.51
N ALA A 30 10.45 26.65 10.92
CA ALA A 30 10.85 25.31 11.26
C ALA A 30 12.32 25.16 10.86
N THR A 31 13.16 25.06 11.88
CA THR A 31 14.60 24.88 11.73
C THR A 31 14.89 23.43 11.36
N LEU A 32 15.97 23.21 10.62
CA LEU A 32 16.47 21.86 10.35
C LEU A 32 16.83 21.15 11.66
N LEU A 33 16.78 19.82 11.66
CA LEU A 33 17.33 19.02 12.76
C LEU A 33 18.83 19.26 12.85
N THR A 34 19.31 19.42 14.07
CA THR A 34 20.76 19.47 14.35
C THR A 34 21.41 18.13 14.02
N SER A 35 22.74 18.13 13.79
CA SER A 35 23.47 16.89 13.47
C SER A 35 23.32 15.83 14.57
N ASP A 36 23.30 16.24 15.84
CA ASP A 36 23.08 15.35 16.98
C ASP A 36 21.67 14.76 16.98
N GLN A 37 20.64 15.59 16.74
CA GLN A 37 19.26 15.10 16.62
C GLN A 37 19.09 14.16 15.42
N GLN A 38 19.75 14.44 14.30
CA GLN A 38 19.74 13.53 13.15
C GLN A 38 20.37 12.17 13.48
N ALA A 39 21.52 12.16 14.15
CA ALA A 39 22.18 10.92 14.56
C ALA A 39 21.31 10.12 15.54
N GLU A 40 20.76 10.78 16.55
CA GLU A 40 19.89 10.13 17.53
C GLU A 40 18.58 9.63 16.89
N PHE A 41 18.01 10.39 15.95
CA PHE A 41 16.84 9.98 15.19
C PHE A 41 17.10 8.67 14.43
N LEU A 42 18.22 8.59 13.70
CA LEU A 42 18.61 7.38 12.98
C LEU A 42 18.81 6.20 13.93
N GLU A 43 19.46 6.41 15.08
CA GLU A 43 19.66 5.38 16.10
C GLU A 43 18.32 4.84 16.63
N LEU A 44 17.36 5.71 16.93
CA LEU A 44 16.02 5.30 17.36
C LEU A 44 15.33 4.41 16.32
N LEU A 45 15.46 4.75 15.05
CA LEU A 45 14.88 3.94 13.98
C LEU A 45 15.59 2.57 13.86
N THR A 46 16.91 2.50 14.00
CA THR A 46 17.60 1.19 14.01
C THR A 46 17.11 0.27 15.14
N LYS A 47 16.66 0.86 16.25
CA LYS A 47 16.05 0.14 17.40
C LYS A 47 14.56 -0.19 17.21
N GLY A 48 13.97 0.17 16.07
CA GLY A 48 12.59 -0.11 15.73
C GLY A 48 11.58 0.97 16.11
N ALA A 49 12.02 2.17 16.50
CA ALA A 49 11.10 3.29 16.70
C ALA A 49 10.45 3.70 15.37
N SER A 50 9.18 4.10 15.43
CA SER A 50 8.52 4.74 14.28
C SER A 50 9.04 6.17 14.10
N PRO A 51 8.97 6.73 12.88
CA PRO A 51 9.34 8.14 12.66
C PRO A 51 8.57 9.12 13.55
N PHE A 52 7.30 8.80 13.85
CA PHE A 52 6.49 9.60 14.78
C PHE A 52 7.02 9.52 16.21
N GLY A 53 7.26 8.31 16.73
CA GLY A 53 7.77 8.13 18.08
C GLY A 53 9.19 8.68 18.26
N ALA A 54 10.02 8.64 17.22
CA ALA A 54 11.33 9.27 17.24
C ALA A 54 11.23 10.81 17.29
N CYS A 55 10.32 11.41 16.52
CA CYS A 55 10.06 12.84 16.60
C CYS A 55 9.57 13.28 17.99
N GLU A 56 8.64 12.52 18.57
CA GLU A 56 8.11 12.77 19.91
C GLU A 56 9.22 12.72 20.97
N LYS A 57 10.07 11.69 20.92
CA LYS A 57 11.18 11.53 21.87
C LYS A 57 12.24 12.62 21.78
N LEU A 58 12.50 13.13 20.57
CA LEU A 58 13.47 14.19 20.32
C LEU A 58 12.89 15.60 20.41
N GLU A 59 11.61 15.71 20.80
CA GLU A 59 10.86 16.96 20.91
C GLU A 59 10.94 17.80 19.62
N CYS A 60 10.94 17.14 18.47
CA CYS A 60 11.01 17.78 17.16
C CYS A 60 9.71 17.57 16.38
N SER A 61 9.35 18.55 15.55
CA SER A 61 8.13 18.44 14.74
C SER A 61 8.36 17.65 13.45
N GLN A 62 7.28 17.06 12.92
CA GLN A 62 7.28 16.40 11.61
C GLN A 62 7.69 17.35 10.47
N LEU A 63 7.42 18.65 10.62
CA LEU A 63 7.79 19.65 9.62
C LEU A 63 9.31 19.86 9.60
N GLN A 64 9.97 19.90 10.76
CA GLN A 64 11.44 19.97 10.84
C GLN A 64 12.10 18.74 10.23
N LEU A 65 11.55 17.54 10.49
CA LEU A 65 12.01 16.31 9.84
C LEU A 65 11.86 16.40 8.31
N ALA A 66 10.69 16.81 7.82
CA ALA A 66 10.43 16.93 6.38
C ALA A 66 11.38 17.94 5.70
N LEU A 67 11.61 19.09 6.33
CA LEU A 67 12.58 20.07 5.83
C LEU A 67 14.00 19.53 5.82
N THR A 68 14.38 18.80 6.86
CA THR A 68 15.72 18.18 6.94
C THR A 68 15.91 17.15 5.83
N LEU A 69 14.92 16.30 5.57
CA LEU A 69 14.98 15.34 4.47
C LEU A 69 15.05 15.98 3.08
N ALA A 70 14.53 17.19 2.93
CA ALA A 70 14.57 17.93 1.68
C ALA A 70 15.91 18.66 1.45
N GLN A 71 16.61 19.07 2.52
CA GLN A 71 17.81 19.89 2.44
C GLN A 71 19.12 19.14 2.74
N ASP A 72 19.03 18.03 3.48
CA ASP A 72 20.16 17.19 3.86
C ASP A 72 20.08 15.83 3.15
N ALA A 73 20.78 15.75 2.02
CA ALA A 73 20.81 14.54 1.20
C ALA A 73 21.48 13.36 1.91
N GLU A 74 22.51 13.62 2.73
CA GLU A 74 23.23 12.56 3.44
C GLU A 74 22.32 11.91 4.50
N PHE A 75 21.62 12.74 5.28
CA PHE A 75 20.63 12.25 6.24
C PHE A 75 19.50 11.47 5.55
N SER A 76 19.00 11.97 4.41
CA SER A 76 17.95 11.31 3.63
C SER A 76 18.38 9.92 3.14
N GLU A 77 19.60 9.78 2.62
CA GLU A 77 20.12 8.48 2.19
C GLU A 77 20.33 7.51 3.35
N LYS A 78 20.85 7.98 4.49
CA LYS A 78 20.96 7.15 5.70
C LYS A 78 19.59 6.66 6.17
N LEU A 79 18.58 7.53 6.16
CA LEU A 79 17.22 7.16 6.53
C LEU A 79 16.63 6.11 5.57
N LYS A 80 16.85 6.27 4.26
CA LYS A 80 16.41 5.28 3.26
C LYS A 80 17.04 3.91 3.51
N ALA A 81 18.35 3.86 3.75
CA ALA A 81 19.05 2.61 4.03
C ALA A 81 18.48 1.89 5.27
N ILE A 82 18.20 2.64 6.35
CA ILE A 82 17.58 2.06 7.55
C ILE A 82 16.19 1.50 7.25
N LYS A 83 15.37 2.25 6.50
CA LYS A 83 14.01 1.79 6.13
C LYS A 83 14.05 0.54 5.25
N GLU A 84 15.01 0.43 4.34
CA GLU A 84 15.20 -0.76 3.53
C GLU A 84 15.52 -1.98 4.40
N ILE A 85 16.45 -1.84 5.35
CA ILE A 85 16.77 -2.91 6.30
C ILE A 85 15.55 -3.29 7.14
N GLN A 86 14.80 -2.31 7.65
CA GLN A 86 13.56 -2.57 8.39
C GLN A 86 12.53 -3.33 7.53
N GLY A 87 12.40 -2.95 6.25
CA GLY A 87 11.55 -3.65 5.29
C GLY A 87 11.96 -5.11 5.11
N GLN A 88 13.26 -5.37 4.94
CA GLN A 88 13.81 -6.72 4.83
C GLN A 88 13.56 -7.54 6.10
N ASN A 89 13.64 -6.93 7.29
CA ASN A 89 13.30 -7.59 8.55
C ASN A 89 11.83 -8.01 8.60
N VAL A 90 10.91 -7.14 8.15
CA VAL A 90 9.48 -7.48 8.04
C VAL A 90 9.26 -8.64 7.07
N VAL A 91 9.91 -8.62 5.90
CA VAL A 91 9.86 -9.71 4.92
C VAL A 91 10.35 -11.03 5.53
N ALA A 92 11.46 -11.00 6.27
CA ALA A 92 11.98 -12.18 6.96
C ALA A 92 11.01 -12.71 8.03
N MET A 93 10.41 -11.83 8.84
CA MET A 93 9.40 -12.21 9.81
C MET A 93 8.15 -12.82 9.16
N LEU A 94 7.72 -12.26 8.04
CA LEU A 94 6.57 -12.75 7.28
C LEU A 94 6.83 -14.15 6.73
N TYR A 95 8.02 -14.37 6.16
CA TYR A 95 8.45 -15.69 5.70
C TYR A 95 8.46 -16.71 6.85
N GLN A 96 9.03 -16.35 8.01
CA GLN A 96 9.02 -17.21 9.19
C GLN A 96 7.60 -17.53 9.67
N ALA A 97 6.69 -16.55 9.67
CA ALA A 97 5.29 -16.77 10.00
C ALA A 97 4.60 -17.73 9.01
N ALA A 98 4.90 -17.59 7.72
CA ALA A 98 4.41 -18.48 6.68
C ALA A 98 4.88 -19.93 6.91
N LEU A 99 6.18 -20.14 7.19
CA LEU A 99 6.71 -21.46 7.51
C LEU A 99 6.02 -22.09 8.74
N LYS A 100 5.73 -21.28 9.76
CA LYS A 100 5.06 -21.71 11.01
C LYS A 100 3.57 -22.02 10.88
N GLY A 101 2.95 -21.88 9.71
CA GLY A 101 1.54 -22.23 9.52
C GLY A 101 0.58 -21.07 9.34
N ASN A 102 1.04 -19.82 9.37
CA ASN A 102 0.15 -18.69 9.16
C ASN A 102 -0.31 -18.64 7.69
N VAL A 103 -1.59 -18.95 7.45
CA VAL A 103 -2.18 -19.05 6.11
C VAL A 103 -2.17 -17.70 5.39
N THR A 104 -2.47 -16.60 6.09
CA THR A 104 -2.43 -15.24 5.52
C THR A 104 -1.03 -14.86 5.07
N ALA A 105 -0.01 -15.17 5.88
CA ALA A 105 1.39 -14.93 5.53
C ALA A 105 1.84 -15.78 4.33
N ARG A 106 1.42 -17.05 4.25
CA ARG A 106 1.68 -17.92 3.09
C ARG A 106 1.04 -17.37 1.82
N GLN A 107 -0.24 -17.01 1.88
CA GLN A 107 -0.96 -16.44 0.75
C GLN A 107 -0.28 -15.16 0.25
N PHE A 108 0.09 -14.26 1.17
CA PHE A 108 0.83 -13.05 0.83
C PHE A 108 2.18 -13.39 0.18
N TRP A 109 2.96 -14.29 0.78
CA TRP A 109 4.27 -14.69 0.27
C TRP A 109 4.18 -15.23 -1.15
N LEU A 110 3.28 -16.18 -1.40
CA LEU A 110 3.10 -16.79 -2.72
C LEU A 110 2.60 -15.80 -3.78
N ARG A 111 1.78 -14.81 -3.39
CA ARG A 111 1.31 -13.76 -4.31
C ARG A 111 2.44 -12.84 -4.78
N HIS A 112 3.38 -12.52 -3.89
CA HIS A 112 4.47 -11.58 -4.19
C HIS A 112 5.77 -12.25 -4.63
N GLN A 113 5.98 -13.52 -4.27
CA GLN A 113 7.10 -14.36 -4.67
C GLN A 113 6.61 -15.75 -5.10
N PRO A 114 5.96 -15.86 -6.28
CA PRO A 114 5.59 -17.15 -6.81
C PRO A 114 6.87 -17.94 -7.16
N PRO A 115 6.88 -19.27 -6.94
CA PRO A 115 7.88 -20.17 -7.49
C PRO A 115 8.15 -19.90 -8.98
N ALA A 116 9.40 -20.07 -9.42
CA ALA A 116 9.83 -19.70 -10.77
C ALA A 116 9.07 -20.48 -11.87
N ASP A 117 8.72 -21.72 -11.56
CA ASP A 117 7.92 -22.64 -12.36
C ASP A 117 6.45 -22.22 -12.51
N TRP A 118 5.91 -21.37 -11.61
CA TRP A 118 4.53 -20.89 -11.75
C TRP A 118 4.37 -19.86 -12.87
N ARG A 119 5.42 -19.12 -13.22
CA ARG A 119 5.39 -18.16 -14.35
C ARG A 119 5.54 -18.82 -15.70
N LEU A 120 5.94 -20.10 -15.75
CA LEU A 120 6.08 -20.86 -16.99
C LEU A 120 4.73 -21.40 -17.51
N ALA A 121 3.65 -21.23 -16.76
CA ALA A 121 2.30 -21.60 -17.17
C ALA A 121 1.51 -20.44 -17.80
N ALA A 122 2.19 -19.50 -18.47
CA ALA A 122 1.55 -18.86 -19.62
C ALA A 122 1.45 -19.94 -20.70
N SER A 123 0.47 -20.82 -20.55
CA SER A 123 0.15 -21.81 -21.56
C SER A 123 -0.06 -21.03 -22.87
N PRO A 124 0.52 -21.45 -24.01
CA PRO A 124 0.32 -20.81 -25.32
C PRO A 124 -1.15 -20.72 -25.78
N LEU A 125 -2.08 -21.13 -24.91
CA LEU A 125 -3.51 -21.22 -25.08
C LEU A 125 -4.26 -20.05 -24.41
N GLU A 126 -3.59 -19.15 -23.68
CA GLU A 126 -4.24 -17.94 -23.16
C GLU A 126 -4.79 -17.09 -24.33
N GLY A 127 -6.11 -17.14 -24.52
CA GLY A 127 -6.85 -16.35 -25.50
C GLY A 127 -7.42 -17.10 -26.70
N GLN A 128 -7.31 -18.44 -26.74
CA GLN A 128 -8.05 -19.25 -27.73
C GLN A 128 -9.22 -19.94 -27.01
N ASP A 129 -10.45 -19.58 -27.37
CA ASP A 129 -11.65 -20.37 -27.04
C ASP A 129 -11.59 -21.69 -27.84
N LEU A 130 -10.72 -22.59 -27.41
CA LEU A 130 -10.71 -23.97 -27.88
C LEU A 130 -11.85 -24.70 -27.18
N SER A 131 -12.63 -25.45 -27.94
CA SER A 131 -13.62 -26.32 -27.33
C SER A 131 -12.90 -27.40 -26.50
N ASP A 132 -13.60 -27.96 -25.50
CA ASP A 132 -13.06 -29.06 -24.71
C ASP A 132 -12.56 -30.22 -25.60
N ALA A 133 -13.25 -30.49 -26.73
CA ALA A 133 -12.82 -31.50 -27.69
C ALA A 133 -11.44 -31.18 -28.33
N ASP A 134 -11.22 -29.92 -28.74
CA ASP A 134 -9.97 -29.49 -29.37
C ASP A 134 -8.79 -29.53 -28.39
N LEU A 135 -9.03 -29.24 -27.10
CA LEU A 135 -8.03 -29.36 -26.04
C LEU A 135 -7.61 -30.81 -25.85
N PHE A 136 -8.56 -31.74 -25.84
CA PHE A 136 -8.28 -33.17 -25.66
C PHE A 136 -7.52 -33.77 -26.84
N ASP A 137 -7.86 -33.39 -28.07
CA ASP A 137 -7.15 -33.86 -29.26
C ASP A 137 -5.69 -33.38 -29.27
N ARG A 138 -5.44 -32.12 -28.90
CA ARG A 138 -4.07 -31.60 -28.78
C ARG A 138 -3.24 -32.26 -27.68
N CYS A 139 -3.85 -32.58 -26.55
CA CYS A 139 -3.14 -33.31 -25.50
C CYS A 139 -2.79 -34.74 -25.91
N ARG A 140 -3.65 -35.40 -26.70
CA ARG A 140 -3.35 -36.70 -27.32
C ARG A 140 -2.18 -36.59 -28.31
N GLU A 141 -2.17 -35.55 -29.13
CA GLU A 141 -1.05 -35.25 -30.05
C GLU A 141 0.27 -34.99 -29.30
N ALA A 142 0.21 -34.39 -28.12
CA ALA A 142 1.35 -34.15 -27.24
C ALA A 142 1.82 -35.41 -26.47
N GLY A 143 1.15 -36.56 -26.64
CA GLY A 143 1.48 -37.81 -25.96
C GLY A 143 1.12 -37.83 -24.48
N LEU A 144 0.22 -36.95 -24.03
CA LEU A 144 -0.32 -36.97 -22.68
C LEU A 144 -1.46 -37.99 -22.60
N ASP A 145 -1.29 -39.00 -21.76
CA ASP A 145 -2.30 -40.03 -21.53
C ASP A 145 -3.35 -39.54 -20.52
N PHE A 146 -4.61 -39.83 -20.78
CA PHE A 146 -5.73 -39.41 -19.94
C PHE A 146 -6.36 -40.60 -19.24
N PRO A 147 -6.79 -40.45 -17.97
CA PRO A 147 -7.57 -41.48 -17.29
C PRO A 147 -8.85 -41.83 -18.09
N PRO A 148 -9.22 -43.12 -18.19
CA PRO A 148 -10.34 -43.57 -19.01
C PRO A 148 -11.69 -42.94 -18.60
N GLU A 149 -11.81 -42.49 -17.36
CA GLU A 149 -12.99 -41.80 -16.83
C GLU A 149 -13.22 -40.42 -17.49
N LEU A 150 -12.14 -39.72 -17.86
CA LEU A 150 -12.20 -38.43 -18.57
C LEU A 150 -12.54 -38.63 -20.05
N THR A 151 -12.02 -39.68 -20.67
CA THR A 151 -12.32 -40.04 -22.07
C THR A 151 -13.80 -40.43 -22.24
N ALA A 152 -14.37 -41.14 -21.26
CA ALA A 152 -15.76 -41.57 -21.29
C ALA A 152 -16.76 -40.39 -21.24
N ARG A 153 -16.46 -39.34 -20.46
CA ARG A 153 -17.33 -38.15 -20.33
C ARG A 153 -17.44 -37.33 -21.61
N LEU A 154 -16.41 -37.33 -22.46
CA LEU A 154 -16.42 -36.62 -23.74
C LEU A 154 -17.13 -37.39 -24.86
N ALA A 155 -17.18 -38.72 -24.76
CA ALA A 155 -17.84 -39.59 -25.74
C ALA A 155 -19.37 -39.57 -25.60
N THR A 156 -19.88 -39.15 -24.45
CA THR A 156 -21.29 -38.82 -24.22
C THR A 156 -21.46 -37.30 -24.27
N PRO A 157 -21.76 -36.69 -25.43
CA PRO A 157 -22.29 -35.34 -25.43
C PRO A 157 -23.60 -35.39 -24.63
N ASP A 158 -23.76 -34.44 -23.71
CA ASP A 158 -24.86 -34.34 -22.74
C ASP A 158 -26.18 -34.96 -23.22
N LEU A 159 -26.53 -36.09 -22.60
CA LEU A 159 -27.89 -36.61 -22.58
C LEU A 159 -28.56 -36.07 -21.31
N GLU A 160 -28.62 -34.75 -21.17
CA GLU A 160 -29.49 -34.10 -20.19
C GLU A 160 -30.49 -33.20 -20.92
N ALA A 161 -31.74 -33.69 -20.93
CA ALA A 161 -32.95 -32.92 -21.13
C ALA A 161 -33.55 -32.59 -19.75
#